data_AF-A0A848V914-F1
#
_entry.id   AF-A0A848V914-F1
#
_cell.length_a   1.000
_cell.length_b   1.000
_cell.length_c   1.000
_cell.angle_alpha   90.00
_cell.angle_beta   90.00
_cell.angle_gamma   90.00
#
_symmetry.space_group_name_H-M   'P 1'
#
loop_
_entity.id
_entity.type
_entity.pdbx_description
1 polymer ?
#
loop_
_entity_poly.entity_id
_entity_poly.type
_entity_poly.pdbx_seq_one_letter_code
_entity_poly.pdbx_strand_id
1 'polypeptide(L)'
;MNEINWDAIGAIGDFAGSIGVFVSLIYVALQMRHSAAETRDASIHSVMELAIQFRAESYSGDLAEIRFKAAMGESLTPLESLKFEGYLSALFELNELVFVQYQKKNLDPEYFNAWERRTGAAMAVPRIQQFWAKTKGGYRTSFVEYIDGLMNAPA
;
A
#
# COMPACT_ATOMS: atom_id res chain seq x y z
N MET A 1 -0.80 72.19 14.05
CA MET A 1 -0.34 70.84 14.45
C MET A 1 -1.26 69.86 13.76
N ASN A 2 -0.75 69.09 12.79
CA ASN A 2 -1.57 68.11 12.08
C ASN A 2 -1.91 66.97 13.05
N GLU A 3 -3.18 66.85 13.42
CA GLU A 3 -3.69 65.69 14.14
C GLU A 3 -3.59 64.49 13.21
N ILE A 4 -2.68 63.57 13.53
CA ILE A 4 -2.65 62.26 12.90
C ILE A 4 -3.99 61.59 13.22
N ASN A 5 -4.76 61.26 12.18
CA ASN A 5 -6.03 60.54 12.32
C ASN A 5 -5.72 59.07 12.70
N TRP A 6 -5.63 58.82 14.00
CA TRP A 6 -5.33 57.51 14.56
C TRP A 6 -6.36 56.44 14.15
N ASP A 7 -7.60 56.82 13.88
CA ASP A 7 -8.63 55.91 13.37
C ASP A 7 -8.34 55.47 11.93
N ALA A 8 -7.82 56.37 11.10
CA ALA A 8 -7.38 56.02 9.74
C ALA A 8 -6.16 55.08 9.75
N ILE A 9 -5.24 55.26 10.70
CA ILE A 9 -4.09 54.35 10.89
C ILE A 9 -4.56 52.98 11.43
N GLY A 10 -5.50 52.96 12.37
CA GLY A 10 -6.11 51.73 12.89
C GLY A 10 -6.82 50.92 11.81
N ALA A 11 -7.64 51.58 10.97
CA ALA A 11 -8.33 50.94 9.86
C ALA A 11 -7.37 50.34 8.80
N ILE A 12 -6.23 51.00 8.54
CA ILE A 12 -5.17 50.46 7.67
C ILE A 12 -4.48 49.25 8.31
N GLY A 13 -4.26 49.28 9.63
CA GLY A 13 -3.71 48.17 10.41
C GLY A 13 -4.61 46.94 10.41
N ASP A 14 -5.93 47.12 10.59
CA ASP A 14 -6.92 46.05 10.55
C ASP A 14 -7.02 45.43 9.14
N PHE A 15 -7.00 46.27 8.10
CA PHE A 15 -7.01 45.80 6.72
C PHE A 15 -5.75 44.99 6.38
N ALA A 16 -4.57 45.51 6.72
CA ALA A 16 -3.30 44.80 6.51
C ALA A 16 -3.19 43.51 7.34
N GLY A 17 -3.68 43.53 8.59
CA GLY A 17 -3.74 42.35 9.45
C GLY A 17 -4.64 41.25 8.87
N SER A 18 -5.80 41.63 8.34
CA SER A 18 -6.71 40.68 7.70
C SER A 18 -6.09 40.00 6.47
N ILE A 19 -5.38 40.75 5.63
CA ILE A 19 -4.64 40.21 4.47
C ILE A 19 -3.54 39.25 4.92
N GLY A 20 -2.81 39.59 6.00
CA GLY A 20 -1.81 38.70 6.59
C GLY A 20 -2.38 37.34 6.98
N VAL A 21 -3.54 37.33 7.64
CA VAL A 21 -4.24 36.09 8.03
C VAL A 21 -4.63 35.26 6.80
N PHE A 22 -5.16 35.88 5.74
CA PHE A 22 -5.50 35.16 4.50
C PHE A 22 -4.29 34.51 3.83
N VAL A 23 -3.16 35.23 3.76
CA VAL A 23 -1.91 34.69 3.20
C VAL A 23 -1.40 33.53 4.05
N SER A 24 -1.46 33.64 5.38
CA SER A 24 -1.07 32.55 6.28
C SER A 24 -1.93 31.30 6.10
N LEU A 25 -3.26 31.44 5.94
CA LEU A 25 -4.14 30.30 5.71
C LEU A 25 -3.86 29.60 4.38
N ILE A 26 -3.59 30.36 3.30
CA ILE A 26 -3.19 29.80 2.01
C ILE A 26 -1.86 29.05 2.15
N TYR A 27 -0.89 29.64 2.85
CA TYR A 27 0.41 29.00 3.10
C TYR A 27 0.26 27.70 3.87
N VAL A 28 -0.52 27.69 4.97
CA VAL A 28 -0.78 26.49 5.77
C VAL A 28 -1.50 25.41 4.94
N ALA A 29 -2.49 25.78 4.11
CA ALA A 29 -3.17 24.84 3.23
C ALA A 29 -2.22 24.22 2.18
N LEU A 30 -1.34 25.02 1.58
CA LEU A 30 -0.32 24.53 0.66
C LEU A 30 0.72 23.65 1.38
N GLN A 31 1.16 24.05 2.57
CA GLN A 31 2.08 23.29 3.40
C GLN A 31 1.50 21.94 3.81
N MET A 32 0.24 21.89 4.25
CA MET A 32 -0.45 20.63 4.56
C MET A 32 -0.56 19.72 3.34
N ARG A 33 -0.80 20.27 2.15
CA ARG A 33 -0.85 19.49 0.90
C ARG A 33 0.51 18.90 0.53
N HIS A 34 1.59 19.68 0.69
CA HIS A 34 2.94 19.19 0.47
C HIS A 34 3.35 18.14 1.52
N SER A 35 3.10 18.38 2.81
CA SER A 35 3.39 17.40 3.87
C SER A 35 2.58 16.10 3.72
N ALA A 36 1.33 16.18 3.28
CA ALA A 36 0.51 15.00 2.99
C ALA A 36 1.03 14.23 1.77
N ALA A 37 1.53 14.91 0.74
CA ALA A 37 2.16 14.28 -0.42
C ALA A 37 3.46 13.54 -0.02
N GLU A 38 4.35 14.19 0.72
CA GLU A 38 5.60 13.57 1.22
C GLU A 38 5.32 12.36 2.12
N THR A 39 4.34 12.47 3.03
CA THR A 39 3.96 11.36 3.92
C THR A 39 3.36 10.19 3.14
N ARG A 40 2.58 10.47 2.10
CA ARG A 40 2.03 9.46 1.19
C ARG A 40 3.14 8.75 0.42
N ASP A 41 4.06 9.50 -0.16
CA ASP A 41 5.14 8.97 -0.99
C ASP A 41 6.11 8.12 -0.14
N ALA A 42 6.40 8.54 1.09
CA ALA A 42 7.12 7.73 2.07
C ALA A 42 6.40 6.42 2.44
N SER A 43 5.06 6.47 2.60
CA SER A 43 4.26 5.26 2.90
C SER A 43 4.26 4.27 1.74
N ILE A 44 4.19 4.75 0.50
CA ILE A 44 4.29 3.91 -0.71
C ILE A 44 5.69 3.30 -0.80
N HIS A 45 6.73 4.10 -0.59
CA HIS A 45 8.11 3.64 -0.62
C HIS A 45 8.36 2.51 0.39
N SER A 46 7.84 2.66 1.62
CA SER A 46 7.94 1.63 2.66
C SER A 46 7.26 0.31 2.26
N VAL A 47 6.07 0.36 1.64
CA VAL A 47 5.39 -0.85 1.15
C VAL A 47 6.19 -1.51 0.00
N MET A 48 6.77 -0.71 -0.88
CA MET A 48 7.60 -1.22 -1.98
C MET A 48 8.91 -1.84 -1.46
N GLU A 49 9.56 -1.22 -0.49
CA GLU A 49 10.76 -1.75 0.14
C GLU A 49 10.48 -3.08 0.84
N LEU A 50 9.38 -3.16 1.60
CA LEU A 50 8.93 -4.41 2.22
C LEU A 50 8.68 -5.50 1.16
N ALA A 51 8.07 -5.16 0.03
CA ALA A 51 7.84 -6.10 -1.07
C ALA A 51 9.14 -6.63 -1.68
N ILE A 52 10.13 -5.76 -1.87
CA ILE A 52 11.45 -6.13 -2.39
C ILE A 52 12.19 -7.02 -1.40
N GLN A 53 12.20 -6.64 -0.12
CA GLN A 53 12.84 -7.41 0.94
C GLN A 53 12.20 -8.80 1.08
N PHE A 54 10.87 -8.86 1.17
CA PHE A 54 10.13 -10.12 1.24
C PHE A 54 10.45 -11.03 0.04
N ARG A 55 10.56 -10.44 -1.16
CA ARG A 55 10.97 -11.19 -2.36
C ARG A 55 12.39 -11.73 -2.21
N ALA A 56 13.35 -10.93 -1.77
CA ALA A 56 14.74 -11.37 -1.59
C ALA A 56 14.85 -12.51 -0.56
N GLU A 57 14.17 -12.38 0.58
CA GLU A 57 14.11 -13.40 1.64
C GLU A 57 13.46 -14.70 1.15
N SER A 58 12.48 -14.61 0.25
CA SER A 58 11.85 -15.79 -0.33
C SER A 58 12.79 -16.66 -1.18
N TYR A 59 13.94 -16.14 -1.59
CA TYR A 59 14.96 -16.86 -2.37
C TYR A 59 16.21 -17.22 -1.56
N SER A 60 16.21 -17.00 -0.26
CA SER A 60 17.31 -17.36 0.62
C SER A 60 16.91 -18.41 1.65
N GLY A 61 17.93 -19.03 2.26
CA GLY A 61 17.74 -19.98 3.36
C GLY A 61 16.97 -21.25 2.97
N ASP A 62 16.35 -21.84 3.98
CA ASP A 62 15.53 -23.05 3.87
C ASP A 62 14.22 -22.81 3.11
N LEU A 63 13.67 -21.59 3.16
CA LEU A 63 12.45 -21.22 2.46
C LEU A 63 12.59 -21.37 0.93
N ALA A 64 13.76 -21.08 0.37
CA ALA A 64 14.02 -21.28 -1.05
C ALA A 64 13.90 -22.76 -1.46
N GLU A 65 14.47 -23.67 -0.67
CA GLU A 65 14.36 -25.12 -0.89
C GLU A 65 12.91 -25.59 -0.75
N ILE A 66 12.21 -25.13 0.29
CA ILE A 66 10.81 -25.45 0.52
C ILE A 66 9.92 -25.00 -0.63
N ARG A 67 10.13 -23.77 -1.14
CA ARG A 67 9.38 -23.25 -2.29
C ARG A 67 9.69 -24.03 -3.56
N PHE A 68 10.93 -24.45 -3.75
CA PHE A 68 11.31 -25.28 -4.89
C PHE A 68 10.64 -26.66 -4.82
N LYS A 69 10.71 -27.35 -3.68
CA LYS A 69 9.99 -28.62 -3.44
C LYS A 69 8.49 -28.48 -3.71
N ALA A 70 7.88 -27.43 -3.16
CA ALA A 70 6.46 -27.15 -3.35
C ALA A 70 6.11 -26.91 -4.84
N ALA A 71 6.96 -26.21 -5.58
CA ALA A 71 6.78 -25.96 -7.01
C ALA A 71 6.95 -27.23 -7.86
N MET A 72 7.82 -28.15 -7.44
CA MET A 72 8.00 -29.47 -8.06
C MET A 72 6.89 -30.48 -7.71
N GLY A 73 5.95 -30.08 -6.84
CA GLY A 73 4.88 -30.98 -6.37
C GLY A 73 5.35 -32.02 -5.37
N GLU A 74 6.53 -31.84 -4.78
CA GLU A 74 7.05 -32.73 -3.76
C GLU A 74 6.29 -32.58 -2.43
N SER A 75 6.29 -33.65 -1.64
CA SER A 75 5.70 -33.62 -0.31
C SER A 75 6.58 -32.82 0.64
N LEU A 76 5.98 -31.83 1.31
CA LEU A 76 6.64 -31.10 2.39
C LEU A 76 6.41 -31.82 3.72
N THR A 77 7.44 -31.86 4.56
CA THR A 77 7.30 -32.26 5.97
C THR A 77 6.35 -31.32 6.72
N PRO A 78 5.86 -31.68 7.92
CA PRO A 78 5.01 -30.80 8.72
C PRO A 78 5.64 -29.43 9.01
N LEU A 79 6.94 -29.40 9.31
CA LEU A 79 7.67 -28.16 9.58
C LEU A 79 7.83 -27.30 8.31
N GLU A 80 8.18 -27.91 7.18
CA GLU A 80 8.27 -27.21 5.91
C GLU A 80 6.91 -26.66 5.47
N SER A 81 5.82 -27.41 5.71
CA SER A 81 4.46 -26.95 5.46
C SER A 81 4.10 -25.74 6.29
N LEU A 82 4.40 -25.76 7.61
CA LEU A 82 4.17 -24.60 8.49
C LEU A 82 4.91 -23.35 8.00
N LYS A 83 6.19 -23.50 7.62
CA LYS A 83 7.00 -22.38 7.09
C LYS A 83 6.45 -21.86 5.76
N PHE A 84 6.05 -22.76 4.86
CA PHE A 84 5.47 -22.40 3.58
C PHE A 84 4.12 -21.67 3.74
N GLU A 85 3.26 -22.15 4.63
CA GLU A 85 1.97 -21.49 4.93
C GLU A 85 2.19 -20.13 5.59
N GLY A 86 3.17 -19.98 6.49
CA GLY A 86 3.57 -18.68 7.04
C GLY A 86 4.04 -17.70 5.97
N TYR A 87 4.83 -18.18 5.00
CA TYR A 87 5.22 -17.40 3.83
C TYR A 87 4.00 -16.97 3.00
N LEU A 88 3.04 -17.87 2.75
CA LEU A 88 1.82 -17.52 2.02
C LEU A 88 0.98 -16.48 2.77
N SER A 89 0.82 -16.60 4.09
CA SER A 89 0.14 -15.59 4.91
C SER A 89 0.73 -14.19 4.71
N ALA A 90 2.06 -14.08 4.84
CA ALA A 90 2.78 -12.82 4.66
C ALA A 90 2.69 -12.29 3.23
N LEU A 91 2.74 -13.18 2.23
CA LEU A 91 2.52 -12.82 0.84
C LEU A 91 1.13 -12.21 0.64
N PHE A 92 0.07 -12.84 1.13
CA PHE A 92 -1.30 -12.33 0.99
C PHE A 92 -1.54 -11.03 1.77
N GLU A 93 -0.90 -10.85 2.93
CA GLU A 93 -0.94 -9.59 3.68
C GLU A 93 -0.29 -8.45 2.91
N LEU A 94 0.90 -8.68 2.34
CA LEU A 94 1.53 -7.72 1.44
C LEU A 94 0.63 -7.43 0.23
N ASN A 95 -0.04 -8.46 -0.29
CA ASN A 95 -0.92 -8.29 -1.43
C ASN A 95 -2.11 -7.38 -1.11
N GLU A 96 -2.69 -7.56 0.07
CA GLU A 96 -3.78 -6.74 0.55
C GLU A 96 -3.34 -5.27 0.77
N LEU A 97 -2.14 -5.05 1.31
CA LEU A 97 -1.58 -3.70 1.47
C LEU A 97 -1.42 -2.98 0.13
N VAL A 98 -0.88 -3.67 -0.88
CA VAL A 98 -0.75 -3.11 -2.25
C VAL A 98 -2.12 -2.79 -2.84
N PHE A 99 -3.10 -3.70 -2.69
CA PHE A 99 -4.48 -3.47 -3.13
C PHE A 99 -5.11 -2.24 -2.47
N VAL A 100 -4.96 -2.08 -1.16
CA VAL A 100 -5.49 -0.91 -0.43
C VAL A 100 -4.84 0.39 -0.92
N GLN A 101 -3.53 0.39 -1.22
CA GLN A 101 -2.87 1.57 -1.77
C GLN A 101 -3.34 1.89 -3.19
N TYR A 102 -3.59 0.87 -4.01
CA TYR A 102 -4.20 1.07 -5.33
C TYR A 102 -5.61 1.67 -5.24
N GLN A 103 -6.46 1.17 -4.34
CA GLN A 103 -7.80 1.73 -4.12
C GLN A 103 -7.77 3.21 -3.71
N LYS A 104 -6.72 3.63 -3.00
CA LYS A 104 -6.49 5.03 -2.62
C LYS A 104 -5.93 5.90 -3.76
N LYS A 105 -5.72 5.34 -4.96
CA LYS A 105 -5.08 5.99 -6.12
C LYS A 105 -3.65 6.47 -5.83
N ASN A 106 -2.96 5.74 -4.96
CA ASN A 106 -1.58 6.04 -4.56
C ASN A 106 -0.55 5.29 -5.42
N LEU A 107 -0.97 4.28 -6.18
CA LEU A 107 -0.07 3.49 -7.02
C LEU A 107 -0.27 3.81 -8.50
N ASP A 108 0.82 3.78 -9.25
CA ASP A 108 0.80 3.78 -10.70
C ASP A 108 -0.07 2.60 -11.20
N PRO A 109 -1.11 2.85 -12.01
CA PRO A 109 -1.93 1.79 -12.59
C PRO A 109 -1.12 0.74 -13.36
N GLU A 110 -0.04 1.13 -14.05
CA GLU A 110 0.80 0.18 -14.78
C GLU A 110 1.52 -0.78 -13.83
N TYR A 111 2.03 -0.25 -12.71
CA TYR A 111 2.65 -1.04 -11.66
C TYR A 111 1.66 -2.02 -11.04
N PHE A 112 0.45 -1.55 -10.71
CA PHE A 112 -0.60 -2.40 -10.15
C PHE A 112 -1.02 -3.52 -11.11
N ASN A 113 -1.19 -3.21 -12.40
CA ASN A 113 -1.52 -4.23 -13.41
C ASN A 113 -0.42 -5.30 -13.53
N ALA A 114 0.85 -4.92 -13.44
CA ALA A 114 1.95 -5.88 -13.45
C ALA A 114 1.98 -6.76 -12.20
N TRP A 115 1.61 -6.19 -11.05
CA TRP A 115 1.45 -6.92 -9.81
C TRP A 115 0.25 -7.88 -9.88
N GLU A 116 -0.90 -7.43 -10.40
CA GLU A 116 -2.12 -8.24 -10.58
C GLU A 116 -1.85 -9.49 -11.42
N ARG A 117 -1.16 -9.35 -12.56
CA ARG A 117 -0.78 -10.50 -13.40
C ARG A 117 0.06 -11.54 -12.64
N ARG A 118 0.95 -11.10 -11.75
CA ARG A 118 1.78 -12.01 -10.94
C ARG A 118 0.94 -12.71 -9.87
N THR A 119 0.04 -11.96 -9.22
CA THR A 119 -0.90 -12.52 -8.24
C THR A 119 -1.83 -13.54 -8.90
N GLY A 120 -2.39 -13.22 -10.07
CA GLY A 120 -3.20 -14.16 -10.86
C GLY A 120 -2.44 -15.43 -11.23
N ALA A 121 -1.18 -15.30 -11.70
CA ALA A 121 -0.34 -16.47 -11.99
C ALA A 121 -0.06 -17.33 -10.75
N ALA A 122 0.14 -16.72 -9.57
CA ALA A 122 0.29 -17.46 -8.32
C ALA A 122 -1.00 -18.19 -7.92
N MET A 123 -2.16 -17.56 -8.15
CA MET A 123 -3.47 -18.16 -7.89
C MET A 123 -3.82 -19.32 -8.82
N ALA A 124 -3.07 -19.54 -9.91
CA ALA A 124 -3.22 -20.73 -10.75
C ALA A 124 -2.65 -22.01 -10.09
N VAL A 125 -1.89 -21.89 -9.00
CA VAL A 125 -1.27 -23.03 -8.32
C VAL A 125 -2.25 -23.66 -7.32
N PRO A 126 -2.61 -24.96 -7.44
CA PRO A 126 -3.62 -25.59 -6.59
C PRO A 126 -3.33 -25.50 -5.09
N ARG A 127 -2.05 -25.65 -4.70
CA ARG A 127 -1.64 -25.53 -3.29
C ARG A 127 -1.88 -24.13 -2.72
N ILE A 128 -1.71 -23.08 -3.54
CA ILE A 128 -1.98 -21.69 -3.14
C ILE A 128 -3.49 -21.47 -3.02
N GLN A 129 -4.29 -22.00 -3.95
CA GLN A 129 -5.76 -21.94 -3.86
C GLN A 129 -6.29 -22.64 -2.60
N GLN A 130 -5.74 -23.81 -2.25
CA GLN A 130 -6.12 -24.55 -1.04
C GLN A 130 -5.80 -23.76 0.23
N PHE A 131 -4.65 -23.09 0.27
CA PHE A 131 -4.30 -22.21 1.38
C PHE A 131 -5.27 -21.03 1.45
N TRP A 132 -5.50 -20.34 0.32
CA TRP A 132 -6.42 -19.21 0.23
C TRP A 132 -7.84 -19.56 0.69
N ALA A 133 -8.38 -20.72 0.25
CA ALA A 133 -9.70 -21.17 0.65
C ALA A 133 -9.85 -21.33 2.17
N LYS A 134 -8.77 -21.68 2.88
CA LYS A 134 -8.76 -21.81 4.35
C LYS A 134 -8.60 -20.47 5.07
N THR A 135 -7.85 -19.53 4.50
CA THR A 135 -7.40 -18.32 5.21
C THR A 135 -8.13 -17.05 4.79
N LYS A 136 -8.84 -17.03 3.65
CA LYS A 136 -9.46 -15.83 3.08
C LYS A 136 -10.38 -15.06 4.02
N GLY A 137 -11.01 -15.75 4.98
CA GLY A 137 -11.86 -15.11 5.99
C GLY A 137 -11.14 -14.13 6.92
N GLY A 138 -9.80 -14.13 6.95
CA GLY A 138 -9.00 -13.18 7.73
C GLY A 138 -8.69 -11.85 7.04
N TYR A 139 -9.03 -11.70 5.75
CA TYR A 139 -8.72 -10.50 4.95
C TYR A 139 -9.95 -9.62 4.72
N ARG A 140 -9.77 -8.37 4.30
CA ARG A 140 -10.87 -7.46 3.95
C ARG A 140 -11.73 -8.05 2.84
N THR A 141 -13.04 -7.92 2.96
CA THR A 141 -14.02 -8.43 1.98
C THR A 141 -13.73 -7.96 0.55
N SER A 142 -13.39 -6.68 0.34
CA SER A 142 -13.06 -6.15 -0.98
C SER A 142 -11.81 -6.78 -1.61
N PHE A 143 -10.83 -7.13 -0.79
CA PHE A 143 -9.64 -7.85 -1.26
C PHE A 143 -9.97 -9.30 -1.58
N VAL A 144 -10.81 -9.94 -0.76
CA VAL A 144 -11.27 -11.32 -1.01
C VAL A 144 -12.03 -11.41 -2.34
N GLU A 145 -12.98 -10.51 -2.57
CA GLU A 145 -13.74 -10.43 -3.83
C GLU A 145 -12.81 -10.21 -5.03
N TYR A 146 -11.79 -9.38 -4.88
CA TYR A 146 -10.80 -9.13 -5.92
C TYR A 146 -9.99 -10.38 -6.27
N ILE A 147 -9.41 -11.06 -5.27
CA ILE A 147 -8.64 -12.30 -5.49
C ILE A 147 -9.54 -13.41 -6.06
N ASP A 148 -10.76 -13.56 -5.54
CA ASP A 148 -11.73 -14.53 -6.04
C ASP A 148 -12.12 -14.20 -7.50
N GLY A 149 -12.18 -12.93 -7.88
CA GLY A 149 -12.36 -12.48 -9.26
C GLY A 149 -11.22 -12.89 -10.19
N LEU A 150 -9.96 -12.77 -9.74
CA LEU A 150 -8.78 -13.16 -10.53
C LEU A 150 -8.76 -14.66 -10.85
N MET A 151 -9.29 -15.51 -9.97
CA MET A 151 -9.37 -16.96 -10.22
C MET A 151 -10.39 -17.33 -11.31
N ASN A 152 -11.37 -16.46 -11.56
CA ASN A 152 -12.46 -16.71 -12.51
C ASN A 152 -12.24 -16.03 -13.87
N ALA A 153 -11.16 -15.24 -14.02
CA ALA A 153 -10.85 -14.57 -15.27
C ALA A 153 -10.34 -15.58 -16.32
N PRO A 154 -10.84 -15.55 -17.58
CA PRO A 154 -10.28 -16.36 -18.65
C PRO A 154 -8.83 -15.91 -18.92
N ALA A 155 -7.94 -16.90 -19.08
CA ALA A 155 -6.51 -16.69 -19.38
C ALA A 155 -6.28 -16.01 -20.72
#